data_AF-A0A7R7CLH4-F1
#
_entry.id   AF-A0A7R7CLH4-F1
#
_cell.length_a   1.000
_cell.length_b   1.000
_cell.length_c   1.000
_cell.angle_alpha   90.00
_cell.angle_beta   90.00
_cell.angle_gamma   90.00
#
_symmetry.space_group_name_H-M   'P 1'
#
loop_
_entity.id
_entity.type
_entity.pdbx_description
1 polymer ?
#
loop_
_entity_poly.entity_id
_entity_poly.type
_entity_poly.pdbx_seq_one_letter_code
_entity_poly.pdbx_strand_id
1 'polypeptide(L)'
;MAERGDLAVRSPAPNQTKTKAPFSRPVRSNLFPVPPPLPLRVKKLITMIGVWHGVTYEEIVGESRSRKVVEARFDAMAEVKLHRPDWSLPRIGEVFNKDHTCVLNAVKQRRKFNAAD
;
A
#
# COMPACT_ATOMS: atom_id res chain seq x y z
N MET A 1 4.46 81.62 19.69
CA MET A 1 4.73 81.63 18.24
C MET A 1 5.72 80.51 17.92
N ALA A 2 5.41 79.72 16.88
CA ALA A 2 6.29 78.85 16.10
C ALA A 2 6.95 77.63 16.78
N GLU A 3 7.09 76.46 16.17
CA GLU A 3 6.46 75.85 15.02
C GLU A 3 6.69 74.32 15.11
N ARG A 4 5.82 73.59 14.40
CA ARG A 4 5.81 72.15 14.14
C ARG A 4 7.18 71.62 13.72
N GLY A 5 7.46 70.34 14.00
CA GLY A 5 8.51 69.63 13.26
C GLY A 5 8.83 68.23 13.77
N ASP A 6 8.05 67.26 13.30
CA ASP A 6 8.43 65.87 13.01
C ASP A 6 9.46 65.12 13.89
N LEU A 7 8.93 64.23 14.75
CA LEU A 7 9.62 63.00 15.16
C LEU A 7 9.80 62.08 13.94
N ALA A 8 10.88 62.27 13.19
CA ALA A 8 11.27 61.36 12.12
C ALA A 8 11.86 60.07 12.70
N VAL A 9 10.98 59.07 12.84
CA VAL A 9 11.29 57.64 12.88
C VAL A 9 12.32 57.30 11.81
N ARG A 10 13.50 56.82 12.21
CA ARG A 10 14.39 56.06 11.33
C ARG A 10 15.01 54.89 12.07
N SER A 11 14.21 53.85 12.25
CA SER A 11 14.68 52.49 12.46
C SER A 11 15.64 52.10 11.33
N PRO A 12 16.85 51.59 11.60
CA PRO A 12 17.59 50.86 10.59
C PRO A 12 16.91 49.51 10.35
N ALA A 13 16.43 49.33 9.12
CA ALA A 13 15.75 48.12 8.66
C ALA A 13 16.63 46.86 8.82
N PRO A 14 16.05 45.68 9.13
CA PRO A 14 16.79 44.43 9.18
C PRO A 14 17.26 44.02 7.79
N ASN A 15 18.55 43.65 7.73
CA ASN A 15 19.30 43.19 6.57
C ASN A 15 18.59 42.01 5.89
N GLN A 16 17.99 42.26 4.72
CA GLN A 16 17.43 41.25 3.85
C GLN A 16 18.57 40.42 3.26
N THR A 17 18.97 39.36 3.97
CA THR A 17 19.79 38.29 3.41
C THR A 17 19.00 37.65 2.27
N LYS A 18 19.32 38.07 1.04
CA LYS A 18 18.88 37.42 -0.20
C LYS A 18 19.46 36.00 -0.25
N THR A 19 18.82 35.07 0.46
CA THR A 19 19.04 33.64 0.28
C THR A 19 18.49 33.29 -1.09
N LYS A 20 19.35 33.32 -2.13
CA LYS A 20 19.02 32.78 -3.44
C LYS A 20 18.73 31.29 -3.23
N ALA A 21 17.44 30.93 -3.29
CA ALA A 21 17.01 29.54 -3.26
C ALA A 21 17.79 28.75 -4.33
N PRO A 22 18.41 27.61 -3.99
CA PRO A 22 19.13 26.83 -4.97
C PRO A 22 18.12 26.21 -5.94
N PHE A 23 18.25 26.55 -7.22
CA PHE A 23 17.77 25.78 -8.37
C PHE A 23 16.61 24.81 -8.07
N SER A 24 15.39 25.32 -8.02
CA SER A 24 14.20 24.48 -8.17
C SER A 24 14.25 23.90 -9.60
N ARG A 25 14.88 22.74 -9.76
CA ARG A 25 14.81 21.99 -11.01
C ARG A 25 13.35 21.64 -11.21
N PRO A 26 12.70 22.01 -12.33
CA PRO A 26 11.38 21.50 -12.61
C PRO A 26 11.53 19.98 -12.74
N VAL A 27 11.07 19.23 -11.74
CA VAL A 27 10.90 17.80 -11.85
C VAL A 27 9.95 17.63 -13.03
N ARG A 28 10.46 17.18 -14.18
CA ARG A 28 9.61 16.79 -15.31
C ARG A 28 8.77 15.63 -14.82
N SER A 29 7.52 15.92 -14.45
CA SER A 29 6.68 15.02 -13.68
C SER A 29 6.29 13.76 -14.44
N ASN A 30 6.47 13.66 -15.76
CA ASN A 30 5.81 12.62 -16.56
C ASN A 30 6.71 11.96 -17.62
N LEU A 31 7.74 11.20 -17.25
CA LEU A 31 8.49 10.39 -18.23
C LEU A 31 8.83 8.95 -17.79
N PHE A 32 8.43 8.51 -16.60
CA PHE A 32 8.43 7.08 -16.32
C PHE A 32 7.10 6.51 -16.77
N PRO A 33 7.02 5.78 -17.91
CA PRO A 33 5.89 4.89 -18.10
C PRO A 33 5.88 3.98 -16.88
N VAL A 34 4.81 4.07 -16.06
CA VAL A 34 4.59 3.11 -14.99
C VAL A 34 4.67 1.76 -15.69
N PRO A 35 5.68 0.92 -15.38
CA PRO A 35 5.81 -0.34 -16.06
C PRO A 35 4.47 -1.07 -15.90
N PRO A 36 3.93 -1.68 -16.96
CA PRO A 36 2.71 -2.47 -16.82
C PRO A 36 2.91 -3.40 -15.63
N PRO A 37 1.96 -3.46 -14.68
CA PRO A 37 2.16 -4.19 -13.45
C PRO A 37 2.57 -5.60 -13.82
N LEU A 38 3.85 -5.92 -13.59
CA LEU A 38 4.37 -7.25 -13.86
C LEU A 38 3.44 -8.21 -13.12
N PRO A 39 3.06 -9.34 -13.73
CA PRO A 39 2.17 -10.27 -13.08
C PRO A 39 2.77 -10.59 -11.70
N LEU A 40 2.09 -10.14 -10.65
CA LEU A 40 2.61 -10.29 -9.29
C LEU A 40 2.79 -11.79 -9.07
N ARG A 41 4.03 -12.18 -8.76
CA ARG A 41 4.31 -13.57 -8.40
C ARG A 41 3.45 -13.89 -7.18
N VAL A 42 2.69 -15.00 -7.23
CA VAL A 42 1.77 -15.41 -6.17
C VAL A 42 2.44 -15.39 -4.79
N LYS A 43 3.71 -15.81 -4.71
CA LYS A 43 4.52 -15.73 -3.49
C LYS A 43 4.60 -14.31 -2.91
N LYS A 44 4.84 -13.29 -3.75
CA LYS A 44 4.95 -11.89 -3.31
C LYS A 44 3.63 -11.37 -2.76
N LEU A 45 2.53 -11.74 -3.39
CA LEU A 45 1.18 -11.36 -2.97
C LEU A 45 0.83 -11.98 -1.61
N ILE A 46 1.12 -13.27 -1.41
CA ILE A 46 0.94 -13.94 -0.12
C ILE A 46 1.80 -13.26 0.96
N THR A 47 3.06 -12.95 0.65
CA THR A 47 3.95 -12.24 1.59
C THR A 47 3.41 -10.87 1.96
N MET A 48 2.91 -10.08 1.00
CA MET A 48 2.31 -8.78 1.28
C MET A 48 1.13 -8.90 2.22
N ILE A 49 0.22 -9.84 1.97
CA ILE A 49 -0.95 -10.06 2.84
C ILE A 49 -0.51 -10.51 4.24
N GLY A 50 0.51 -11.36 4.33
CA GLY A 50 1.11 -11.69 5.62
C GLY A 50 1.56 -10.46 6.40
N VAL A 51 2.28 -9.54 5.76
CA VAL A 51 2.71 -8.28 6.39
C VAL A 51 1.51 -7.46 6.88
N TRP A 52 0.42 -7.41 6.13
CA TRP A 52 -0.79 -6.66 6.52
C TRP A 52 -1.47 -7.24 7.76
N HIS A 53 -1.47 -8.56 7.91
CA HIS A 53 -2.04 -9.25 9.08
C HIS A 53 -1.04 -9.47 10.21
N GLY A 54 0.23 -9.11 10.03
CA GLY A 54 1.30 -9.37 10.99
C GLY A 54 1.66 -10.86 11.14
N VAL A 55 1.51 -11.64 10.07
CA VAL A 55 1.83 -13.08 10.02
C VAL A 55 2.86 -13.35 8.93
N THR A 56 3.64 -14.41 9.10
CA THR A 56 4.66 -14.77 8.10
C THR A 56 4.08 -15.59 6.95
N TYR A 57 4.77 -15.61 5.82
CA TYR A 57 4.42 -16.47 4.68
C TYR A 57 4.31 -17.95 5.09
N GLU A 58 5.22 -18.40 5.93
CA GLU A 58 5.28 -19.79 6.41
C GLU A 58 4.09 -20.14 7.29
N GLU A 59 3.60 -19.20 8.10
CA GLU A 59 2.37 -19.41 8.88
C GLU A 59 1.13 -19.48 7.99
N ILE A 60 1.07 -18.65 6.95
CA ILE A 60 -0.04 -18.66 5.99
C ILE A 60 -0.10 -19.99 5.22
N VAL A 61 1.04 -20.50 4.74
CA VAL A 61 1.11 -21.78 3.99
C VAL A 61 1.11 -23.00 4.93
N GLY A 62 1.50 -22.81 6.18
CA GLY A 62 1.59 -23.86 7.18
C GLY A 62 0.23 -24.31 7.75
N GLU A 63 0.29 -25.17 8.77
CA GLU A 63 -0.87 -25.80 9.40
C GLU A 63 -1.47 -24.97 10.55
N SER A 64 -0.92 -23.78 10.83
CA SER A 64 -1.37 -22.96 11.95
C SER A 64 -2.84 -22.55 11.81
N ARG A 65 -3.62 -22.80 12.87
CA ARG A 65 -5.08 -22.56 12.94
C ARG A 65 -5.45 -21.38 13.82
N SER A 66 -4.46 -20.57 14.22
CA SER A 66 -4.70 -19.31 14.92
C SER A 66 -5.65 -18.44 14.10
N ARG A 67 -6.65 -17.84 14.76
CA ARG A 67 -7.70 -17.06 14.07
C ARG A 67 -7.13 -16.02 13.11
N LYS A 68 -6.11 -15.26 13.54
CA LYS A 68 -5.40 -14.27 12.71
C LYS A 68 -4.78 -14.88 11.43
N VAL A 69 -4.16 -16.05 11.56
CA VAL A 69 -3.53 -16.77 10.44
C VAL A 69 -4.58 -17.28 9.46
N VAL A 70 -5.70 -17.81 9.97
CA VAL A 70 -6.82 -18.27 9.14
C VAL A 70 -7.43 -17.11 8.35
N GLU A 71 -7.67 -15.97 9.00
CA GLU A 71 -8.18 -14.76 8.35
C GLU A 71 -7.23 -14.29 7.24
N ALA A 72 -5.93 -14.17 7.53
CA ALA A 72 -4.91 -13.79 6.56
C ALA A 72 -4.80 -14.77 5.39
N ARG A 73 -4.91 -16.07 5.66
CA ARG A 73 -4.90 -17.12 4.63
C ARG A 73 -6.11 -16.99 3.71
N PHE A 74 -7.29 -16.72 4.27
CA PHE A 74 -8.50 -16.57 3.46
C PHE A 74 -8.45 -15.33 2.58
N ASP A 75 -7.89 -14.22 3.08
CA ASP A 75 -7.60 -13.03 2.29
C ASP A 75 -6.60 -13.36 1.17
N ALA A 76 -5.51 -14.07 1.49
CA ALA A 76 -4.53 -14.50 0.50
C ALA A 76 -5.13 -15.38 -0.61
N MET A 77 -5.98 -16.35 -0.27
CA MET A 77 -6.64 -17.21 -1.26
C MET A 77 -7.58 -16.43 -2.17
N ALA A 78 -8.36 -15.48 -1.61
CA ALA A 78 -9.26 -14.64 -2.39
C ALA A 78 -8.49 -13.74 -3.36
N GLU A 79 -7.42 -13.12 -2.88
CA GLU A 79 -6.60 -12.20 -3.66
C GLU A 79 -5.82 -12.93 -4.77
N VAL A 80 -5.30 -14.13 -4.49
CA VAL A 80 -4.71 -15.00 -5.54
C VAL A 80 -5.73 -15.34 -6.62
N LYS A 81 -6.99 -15.63 -6.25
CA LYS A 81 -8.04 -15.93 -7.23
C LYS A 81 -8.41 -14.71 -8.09
N LEU A 82 -8.40 -13.51 -7.51
CA LEU A 82 -8.64 -12.26 -8.23
C LEU A 82 -7.52 -11.94 -9.22
N HIS A 83 -6.27 -12.11 -8.81
CA HIS A 83 -5.10 -11.85 -9.66
C HIS A 83 -4.83 -12.94 -10.70
N ARG A 84 -5.28 -14.18 -10.44
CA ARG A 84 -5.14 -15.33 -11.34
C ARG A 84 -6.49 -16.02 -11.55
N PRO A 85 -7.40 -15.41 -12.32
CA PRO A 85 -8.68 -16.04 -12.65
C PRO A 85 -8.47 -17.36 -13.41
N ASP A 86 -7.38 -17.46 -14.18
CA ASP A 86 -6.97 -18.64 -14.96
C ASP A 86 -6.69 -19.88 -14.12
N TRP A 87 -6.37 -19.71 -12.83
CA TRP A 87 -6.04 -20.84 -11.95
C TRP A 87 -7.30 -21.51 -11.42
N SER A 88 -7.31 -22.83 -11.50
CA SER A 88 -8.35 -23.66 -10.89
C SER A 88 -8.23 -23.62 -9.37
N LEU A 89 -9.36 -23.80 -8.67
CA LEU A 89 -9.40 -23.91 -7.21
C LEU A 89 -8.43 -24.96 -6.64
N PRO A 90 -8.30 -26.18 -7.21
CA PRO A 90 -7.31 -27.14 -6.75
C PRO A 90 -5.87 -26.66 -6.93
N ARG A 91 -5.57 -25.96 -8.04
CA ARG A 91 -4.21 -25.42 -8.25
C ARG A 91 -3.85 -24.36 -7.21
N ILE A 92 -4.82 -23.54 -6.79
CA ILE A 92 -4.62 -22.59 -5.69
C ILE A 92 -4.41 -23.35 -4.37
N GLY A 93 -5.20 -24.40 -4.12
CA GLY A 93 -5.07 -25.26 -2.94
C GLY A 93 -3.68 -25.89 -2.81
N GLU A 94 -3.09 -26.36 -3.90
CA GLU A 94 -1.72 -26.89 -3.94
C GLU A 94 -0.68 -25.88 -3.44
N VAL A 95 -0.83 -24.60 -3.80
CA VAL A 95 0.10 -23.54 -3.36
C VAL A 95 0.04 -23.32 -1.84
N PHE A 96 -1.14 -23.49 -1.25
CA PHE A 96 -1.35 -23.34 0.18
C PHE A 96 -1.29 -24.67 0.94
N ASN A 97 -0.99 -25.80 0.29
CA ASN A 97 -1.08 -27.16 0.84
C ASN A 97 -2.45 -27.45 1.50
N LYS A 98 -3.56 -27.08 0.86
CA LYS A 98 -4.92 -27.29 1.38
C LYS A 98 -5.89 -27.77 0.31
N ASP A 99 -6.98 -28.38 0.78
CA ASP A 99 -8.06 -28.83 -0.08
C ASP A 99 -8.72 -27.67 -0.83
N HIS A 100 -9.10 -27.95 -2.07
CA HIS A 100 -9.81 -27.00 -2.95
C HIS A 100 -11.14 -26.51 -2.34
N THR A 101 -11.76 -27.30 -1.46
CA THR A 101 -12.98 -26.94 -0.71
C THR A 101 -12.71 -25.82 0.31
N CYS A 102 -11.54 -25.82 0.95
CA CYS A 102 -11.12 -24.72 1.82
C CYS A 102 -10.95 -23.42 1.03
N VAL A 103 -10.35 -23.50 -0.15
CA VAL A 103 -10.19 -22.34 -1.07
C VAL A 103 -11.56 -21.81 -1.49
N LEU A 104 -12.49 -22.70 -1.86
CA LEU A 104 -13.86 -22.32 -2.21
C LEU A 104 -14.56 -21.57 -1.05
N ASN A 105 -14.43 -22.09 0.18
CA ASN A 105 -15.02 -21.46 1.34
C ASN A 105 -14.43 -20.08 1.62
N ALA A 106 -13.11 -19.94 1.53
CA ALA A 106 -12.40 -18.67 1.69
C ALA A 106 -12.89 -17.61 0.69
N VAL A 107 -12.95 -17.96 -0.60
CA VAL A 107 -13.43 -17.07 -1.67
C VAL A 107 -14.89 -16.68 -1.43
N LYS A 108 -15.75 -17.63 -1.06
CA LYS A 108 -17.18 -17.36 -0.78
C LYS A 108 -17.35 -16.41 0.41
N GLN A 109 -16.55 -16.58 1.45
CA GLN A 109 -16.62 -15.77 2.66
C GLN A 109 -16.15 -14.33 2.40
N ARG A 110 -15.08 -14.15 1.62
CA ARG A 110 -14.57 -12.80 1.26
C ARG A 110 -15.44 -12.08 0.22
N ARG A 111 -16.05 -12.79 -0.73
CA ARG A 111 -17.05 -12.19 -1.65
C ARG A 111 -18.25 -11.60 -0.91
N LYS A 112 -18.68 -12.20 0.21
CA LYS A 112 -19.79 -11.66 1.02
C LYS A 112 -19.42 -10.35 1.71
N PHE A 113 -18.14 -10.15 2.03
CA PHE A 113 -17.67 -8.95 2.71
C PHE A 113 -17.56 -7.78 1.72
N ASN A 114 -16.96 -7.99 0.54
CA ASN A 114 -16.79 -6.92 -0.46
C ASN A 114 -18.09 -6.46 -1.13
N ALA A 115 -19.22 -7.18 -0.94
CA ALA A 115 -20.52 -6.80 -1.49
C ALA A 115 -21.39 -6.00 -0.49
N ALA A 116 -20.86 -5.71 0.70
CA ALA A 116 -21.56 -5.03 1.79
C ALA A 116 -21.06 -3.60 2.05
N ASP A 117 -20.16 -3.08 1.22
CA ASP A 117 -19.67 -1.70 1.22
C ASP A 117 -20.18 -0.92 0.00
#